data_AF-A0AAV5N5W0-F1
#
_entry.id   AF-A0AAV5N5W0-F1
#
_cell.length_a   1.000
_cell.length_b   1.000
_cell.length_c   1.000
_cell.angle_alpha   90.00
_cell.angle_beta   90.00
_cell.angle_gamma   90.00
#
_symmetry.space_group_name_H-M   'P 1'
#
loop_
_entity.id
_entity.type
_entity.pdbx_description
1 polymer ?
#
loop_
_entity_poly.entity_id
_entity_poly.type
_entity_poly.pdbx_seq_one_letter_code
_entity_poly.pdbx_strand_id
1 'polypeptide(L)'
;MGKLYDQLKEILPKKLWIPDELAMLYDWIEQRGTFIDNESGFRSGFLYPVDELESVDDEREGGTIVLFTGARNQGIEQWFGRSERDPEIVDRLCVFARTGGDGSEAALWLDDSGELKIVHMGSGSGSLLSCVLADNMVDFLRLIAIGYDEICWDECFAWPPNDERADSYEYIHPNLAFQLWVQDTFNTTIPETALEIIKHPSSMDDESSEDAFCQWLQKIRL
;
A
#
# COMPACT_ATOMS: atom_id res chain seq x y z
N MET A 1 -2.89 14.91 15.79
CA MET A 1 -2.52 13.57 15.35
C MET A 1 -3.43 12.57 15.99
N GLY A 2 -4.00 11.74 15.14
CA GLY A 2 -4.88 10.65 15.48
C GLY A 2 -4.21 9.39 16.00
N LYS A 3 -5.05 8.42 16.36
CA LYS A 3 -4.63 7.12 16.89
C LYS A 3 -3.92 6.25 15.85
N LEU A 4 -4.31 6.34 14.57
CA LEU A 4 -3.59 5.69 13.46
C LEU A 4 -2.12 6.12 13.39
N TYR A 5 -1.88 7.43 13.51
CA TYR A 5 -0.53 7.99 13.53
C TYR A 5 0.26 7.50 14.74
N ASP A 6 -0.34 7.57 15.94
CA ASP A 6 0.32 7.16 17.17
C ASP A 6 0.71 5.67 17.14
N GLN A 7 -0.18 4.81 16.61
CA GLN A 7 0.08 3.37 16.44
C GLN A 7 1.26 3.11 15.49
N LEU A 8 1.31 3.77 14.32
CA LEU A 8 2.44 3.61 13.40
C LEU A 8 3.74 4.14 14.02
N LYS A 9 3.67 5.28 14.71
CA LYS A 9 4.84 5.90 15.33
C LYS A 9 5.46 5.03 16.43
N GLU A 10 4.65 4.29 17.17
CA GLU A 10 5.12 3.40 18.23
C GLU A 10 6.00 2.26 17.69
N ILE A 11 5.70 1.77 16.48
CA ILE A 11 6.41 0.65 15.86
C ILE A 11 7.51 1.08 14.88
N LEU A 12 7.58 2.39 14.57
CA LEU A 12 8.45 2.91 13.52
C LEU A 12 9.93 2.73 13.89
N PRO A 13 10.75 2.12 13.00
CA PRO A 13 12.19 2.03 13.20
C PRO A 13 12.86 3.40 13.29
N LYS A 14 13.96 3.49 14.05
CA LYS A 14 14.65 4.77 14.32
C LYS A 14 15.15 5.49 13.06
N LYS A 15 15.45 4.76 11.98
CA LYS A 15 15.94 5.35 10.73
C LYS A 15 14.80 5.85 9.85
N LEU A 16 13.58 5.38 10.07
CA LEU A 16 12.40 5.74 9.31
C LEU A 16 11.69 6.95 9.95
N TRP A 17 10.89 7.63 9.13
CA TRP A 17 9.98 8.67 9.54
C TRP A 17 8.62 8.45 8.88
N ILE A 18 7.56 8.98 9.48
CA ILE A 18 6.23 9.02 8.86
C ILE A 18 6.23 10.23 7.92
N PRO A 19 6.01 10.06 6.60
CA PRO A 19 5.84 11.19 5.69
C PRO A 19 4.69 12.10 6.13
N ASP A 20 4.83 13.41 5.94
CA ASP A 20 3.78 14.36 6.31
C ASP A 20 2.46 14.03 5.59
N GLU A 21 2.54 13.55 4.34
CA GLU A 21 1.38 13.18 3.53
C GLU A 21 0.66 11.93 4.08
N LEU A 22 1.39 11.00 4.68
CA LEU A 22 0.79 9.84 5.37
C LEU A 22 0.12 10.28 6.68
N ALA A 23 0.71 11.23 7.40
CA ALA A 23 0.07 11.81 8.57
C ALA A 23 -1.23 12.56 8.20
N MET A 24 -1.21 13.31 7.09
CA MET A 24 -2.39 13.98 6.55
C MET A 24 -3.47 12.99 6.10
N LEU A 25 -3.08 11.87 5.49
CA LEU A 25 -4.01 10.77 5.18
C LEU A 25 -4.68 10.23 6.45
N TYR A 26 -3.90 9.95 7.49
CA TYR A 26 -4.45 9.44 8.75
C TYR A 26 -5.42 10.43 9.39
N ASP A 27 -5.08 11.72 9.42
CA ASP A 27 -6.00 12.75 9.91
C ASP A 27 -7.27 12.83 9.03
N TRP A 28 -7.17 12.65 7.70
CA TRP A 28 -8.33 12.59 6.81
C TRP A 28 -9.25 11.40 7.11
N ILE A 29 -8.68 10.20 7.28
CA ILE A 29 -9.43 8.99 7.66
C ILE A 29 -10.14 9.20 9.01
N GLU A 30 -9.43 9.75 10.00
CA GLU A 30 -10.00 9.96 11.33
C GLU A 30 -11.09 11.03 11.36
N GLN A 31 -10.94 12.12 10.60
CA GLN A 31 -11.97 13.16 10.49
C GLN A 31 -13.25 12.64 9.84
N ARG A 32 -13.14 11.68 8.92
CA ARG A 32 -14.29 11.04 8.27
C ARG A 32 -14.89 9.90 9.05
N GLY A 33 -14.17 9.39 10.06
CA GLY A 33 -14.62 8.24 10.85
C GLY A 33 -14.54 6.91 10.11
N THR A 34 -13.78 6.81 9.02
CA THR A 34 -13.66 5.59 8.21
C THR A 34 -12.62 4.63 8.80
N PHE A 35 -12.83 4.23 10.06
CA PHE A 35 -11.96 3.32 10.79
C PHE A 35 -12.77 2.38 11.68
N ILE A 36 -12.13 1.28 12.08
CA ILE A 36 -12.64 0.38 13.12
C ILE A 36 -11.63 0.26 14.25
N ASP A 37 -12.14 0.10 15.47
CA ASP A 37 -11.34 -0.29 16.63
C ASP A 37 -11.68 -1.74 17.00
N ASN A 38 -10.67 -2.59 17.16
CA ASN A 38 -10.89 -3.95 17.66
C ASN A 38 -11.09 -3.97 19.20
N GLU A 39 -11.34 -5.14 19.78
CA GLU A 39 -11.55 -5.29 21.24
C GLU A 39 -10.37 -4.82 22.10
N SER A 40 -9.13 -4.90 21.59
CA SER A 40 -7.95 -4.39 22.29
C SER A 40 -7.76 -2.88 22.13
N GLY A 41 -8.68 -2.21 21.44
CA GLY A 41 -8.58 -0.81 21.09
C GLY A 41 -7.46 -0.54 20.08
N PHE A 42 -7.11 -1.48 19.20
CA PHE A 42 -6.23 -1.23 18.07
C PHE A 42 -7.05 -0.73 16.88
N ARG A 43 -6.65 0.38 16.26
CA ARG A 43 -7.36 1.01 15.14
C ARG A 43 -6.82 0.56 13.79
N SER A 44 -7.74 0.30 12.87
CA SER A 44 -7.44 0.14 11.45
C SER A 44 -8.29 1.13 10.62
N GLY A 45 -7.67 1.78 9.65
CA GLY A 45 -8.28 2.82 8.83
C GLY A 45 -8.55 2.37 7.39
N PHE A 46 -9.53 3.00 6.76
CA PHE A 46 -9.97 2.73 5.39
C PHE A 46 -10.20 4.04 4.63
N LEU A 47 -10.12 3.97 3.29
CA LEU A 47 -10.45 5.11 2.43
C LEU A 47 -11.96 5.36 2.33
N TYR A 48 -12.78 4.34 2.60
CA TYR A 48 -14.23 4.35 2.47
C TYR A 48 -14.87 3.62 3.67
N PRO A 49 -16.13 3.92 4.07
CA PRO A 49 -16.82 3.19 5.12
C PRO A 49 -16.84 1.67 4.85
N VAL A 50 -16.30 0.88 5.78
CA VAL A 50 -16.10 -0.57 5.57
C VAL A 50 -17.41 -1.34 5.48
N ASP A 51 -18.45 -0.87 6.15
CA ASP A 51 -19.81 -1.41 6.12
C ASP A 51 -20.56 -1.10 4.82
N GLU A 52 -20.00 -0.24 3.97
CA GLU A 52 -20.52 0.10 2.65
C GLU A 52 -19.69 -0.51 1.50
N LEU A 53 -18.63 -1.29 1.79
CA LEU A 53 -17.78 -1.93 0.77
C LEU A 53 -18.37 -3.25 0.24
N GLU A 54 -19.66 -3.49 0.41
CA GLU A 54 -20.32 -4.69 -0.13
C GLU A 54 -20.56 -4.54 -1.63
N SER A 55 -20.24 -5.61 -2.37
CA SER A 55 -20.57 -5.72 -3.79
C SER A 55 -22.06 -5.97 -3.98
N VAL A 56 -22.68 -5.21 -4.87
CA VAL A 56 -24.09 -5.32 -5.25
C VAL A 56 -24.19 -5.31 -6.76
N ASP A 57 -24.81 -6.36 -7.33
CA ASP A 57 -24.94 -6.55 -8.78
C ASP A 57 -23.59 -6.49 -9.54
N ASP A 58 -22.55 -7.11 -8.96
CA ASP A 58 -21.17 -7.10 -9.46
C ASP A 58 -20.55 -5.68 -9.56
N GLU A 59 -21.03 -4.73 -8.75
CA GLU A 59 -20.47 -3.38 -8.62
C GLU A 59 -20.13 -3.05 -7.17
N ARG A 60 -19.03 -2.31 -6.93
CA ARG A 60 -18.59 -1.91 -5.58
C ARG A 60 -18.16 -0.45 -5.53
N GLU A 61 -18.60 0.25 -4.48
CA GLU A 61 -18.19 1.63 -4.20
C GLU A 61 -16.85 1.72 -3.45
N GLY A 62 -16.28 2.92 -3.42
CA GLY A 62 -15.19 3.24 -2.49
C GLY A 62 -13.77 3.04 -3.03
N GLY A 63 -13.61 2.69 -4.31
CA GLY A 63 -12.31 2.58 -4.98
C GLY A 63 -11.42 1.48 -4.39
N THR A 64 -10.12 1.74 -4.35
CA THR A 64 -9.12 0.76 -3.91
C THR A 64 -9.25 0.37 -2.45
N ILE A 65 -9.29 -0.94 -2.21
CA ILE A 65 -9.30 -1.51 -0.86
C ILE A 65 -7.89 -1.42 -0.29
N VAL A 66 -7.74 -0.60 0.75
CA VAL A 66 -6.51 -0.49 1.53
C VAL A 66 -6.88 -0.41 3.01
N LEU A 67 -6.28 -1.29 3.81
CA LEU A 67 -6.41 -1.30 5.26
C LEU A 67 -5.15 -0.71 5.88
N PHE A 68 -5.24 0.52 6.37
CA PHE A 68 -4.13 1.17 7.06
C PHE A 68 -4.01 0.69 8.50
N THR A 69 -2.82 0.28 8.89
CA THR A 69 -2.59 -0.36 10.20
C THR A 69 -1.15 -0.22 10.65
N GLY A 70 -0.95 0.00 11.94
CA GLY A 70 0.37 -0.04 12.60
C GLY A 70 0.71 -1.43 13.17
N ALA A 71 0.27 -2.53 12.54
CA ALA A 71 0.37 -3.87 13.13
C ALA A 71 1.80 -4.44 13.19
N ARG A 72 2.76 -3.73 12.58
CA ARG A 72 4.18 -4.10 12.41
C ARG A 72 4.32 -5.37 11.58
N ASN A 73 5.54 -5.55 11.08
CA ASN A 73 6.16 -6.67 10.37
C ASN A 73 5.96 -8.09 11.00
N GLN A 74 4.77 -8.45 11.48
CA GLN A 74 4.49 -9.79 12.02
C GLN A 74 4.64 -10.83 10.91
N GLY A 75 5.50 -11.83 11.10
CA GLY A 75 5.71 -12.86 10.08
C GLY A 75 6.63 -12.43 8.95
N ILE A 76 7.33 -11.30 9.09
CA ILE A 76 8.32 -10.83 8.10
C ILE A 76 9.44 -11.87 7.88
N GLU A 77 9.71 -12.73 8.87
CA GLU A 77 10.60 -13.87 8.71
C GLU A 77 10.27 -14.75 7.50
N GLN A 78 8.97 -14.93 7.20
CA GLN A 78 8.50 -15.77 6.10
C GLN A 78 8.80 -15.14 4.74
N TRP A 79 8.79 -13.82 4.66
CA TRP A 79 9.08 -13.06 3.46
C TRP A 79 10.55 -13.03 3.11
N PHE A 80 11.38 -12.85 4.13
CA PHE A 80 12.80 -12.59 3.94
C PHE A 80 13.65 -13.84 4.12
N GLY A 81 13.10 -14.93 4.69
CA GLY A 81 13.87 -16.11 5.06
C GLY A 81 14.93 -15.82 6.13
N ARG A 82 14.79 -14.69 6.84
CA ARG A 82 15.74 -14.14 7.80
C ARG A 82 15.04 -13.73 9.06
N SER A 83 15.77 -13.74 10.18
CA SER A 83 15.20 -13.41 11.48
C SER A 83 14.51 -12.04 11.49
N GLU A 84 13.39 -11.93 12.23
CA GLU A 84 12.62 -10.69 12.46
C GLU A 84 13.42 -9.65 13.27
N ARG A 85 14.69 -9.90 13.54
CA ARG A 85 15.63 -9.00 14.21
C ARG A 85 16.83 -8.62 13.34
N ASP A 86 16.91 -9.09 12.09
CA ASP A 86 17.99 -8.69 11.19
C ASP A 86 17.94 -7.16 10.99
N PRO A 87 18.98 -6.42 11.45
CA PRO A 87 19.03 -4.96 11.32
C PRO A 87 18.89 -4.48 9.88
N GLU A 88 19.27 -5.30 8.90
CA GLU A 88 19.11 -4.98 7.49
C GLU A 88 17.63 -4.81 7.11
N ILE A 89 16.73 -5.55 7.75
CA ILE A 89 15.29 -5.50 7.49
C ILE A 89 14.62 -4.53 8.48
N VAL A 90 14.82 -4.74 9.78
CA VAL A 90 14.01 -4.06 10.79
C VAL A 90 14.33 -2.58 10.97
N ASP A 91 15.52 -2.12 10.55
CA ASP A 91 15.83 -0.69 10.59
C ASP A 91 15.33 0.03 9.32
N ARG A 92 15.13 -0.69 8.23
CA ARG A 92 14.86 -0.12 6.90
C ARG A 92 13.41 -0.27 6.46
N LEU A 93 12.62 -1.15 7.09
CA LEU A 93 11.28 -1.49 6.63
C LEU A 93 10.22 -1.39 7.74
N CYS A 94 9.09 -0.77 7.42
CA CYS A 94 7.92 -0.74 8.30
C CYS A 94 6.62 -0.86 7.49
N VAL A 95 5.90 -1.97 7.66
CA VAL A 95 4.55 -2.18 7.10
C VAL A 95 3.57 -1.20 7.72
N PHE A 96 2.76 -0.56 6.88
CA PHE A 96 1.75 0.43 7.31
C PHE A 96 0.36 0.20 6.70
N ALA A 97 0.23 -0.71 5.74
CA ALA A 97 -1.05 -1.04 5.13
C ALA A 97 -1.09 -2.47 4.59
N ARG A 98 -2.28 -3.06 4.57
CA ARG A 98 -2.60 -4.26 3.79
C ARG A 98 -3.30 -3.83 2.50
N THR A 99 -2.84 -4.36 1.38
CA THR A 99 -3.19 -3.94 0.01
C THR A 99 -4.01 -4.97 -0.76
N GLY A 100 -4.19 -6.16 -0.20
CA GLY A 100 -5.03 -7.21 -0.79
C GLY A 100 -5.60 -8.18 0.23
N GLY A 101 -6.74 -8.78 -0.12
CA GLY A 101 -7.42 -9.85 0.59
C GLY A 101 -6.55 -11.11 0.71
N ASP A 102 -5.58 -11.27 -0.17
CA ASP A 102 -4.57 -12.33 -0.14
C ASP A 102 -3.52 -12.16 0.98
N GLY A 103 -3.49 -10.99 1.64
CA GLY A 103 -2.51 -10.67 2.68
C GLY A 103 -1.29 -9.90 2.16
N SER A 104 -1.34 -9.37 0.93
CA SER A 104 -0.33 -8.43 0.44
C SER A 104 -0.30 -7.14 1.26
N GLU A 105 0.87 -6.54 1.37
CA GLU A 105 1.16 -5.40 2.23
C GLU A 105 1.91 -4.30 1.50
N ALA A 106 1.73 -3.07 1.97
CA ALA A 106 2.58 -1.93 1.62
C ALA A 106 3.42 -1.50 2.81
N ALA A 107 4.67 -1.17 2.53
CA ALA A 107 5.64 -0.78 3.54
C ALA A 107 6.40 0.50 3.17
N LEU A 108 6.81 1.22 4.21
CA LEU A 108 7.85 2.23 4.14
C LEU A 108 9.20 1.51 4.08
N TRP A 109 10.04 1.85 3.10
CA TRP A 109 11.35 1.25 2.91
C TRP A 109 12.44 2.29 2.68
N LEU A 110 13.58 2.18 3.36
CA LEU A 110 14.79 2.93 3.00
C LEU A 110 15.60 2.15 1.98
N ASP A 111 15.83 2.74 0.82
CA ASP A 111 16.72 2.18 -0.20
C ASP A 111 18.20 2.31 0.19
N ASP A 112 19.09 1.78 -0.66
CA ASP A 112 20.54 1.75 -0.39
C ASP A 112 21.17 3.16 -0.37
N SER A 113 20.47 4.16 -0.92
CA SER A 113 20.86 5.58 -0.87
C SER A 113 20.32 6.31 0.36
N GLY A 114 19.46 5.66 1.14
CA GLY A 114 18.78 6.24 2.29
C GLY A 114 17.53 7.05 1.93
N GLU A 115 17.02 6.91 0.70
CA GLU A 115 15.75 7.50 0.31
C GLU A 115 14.58 6.61 0.75
N LEU A 116 13.53 7.25 1.24
CA LEU A 116 12.29 6.57 1.61
C LEU A 116 11.45 6.30 0.36
N LYS A 117 11.05 5.05 0.17
CA LYS A 117 10.16 4.58 -0.89
C LYS A 117 8.94 3.89 -0.29
N ILE A 118 7.90 3.73 -1.10
CA ILE A 118 6.74 2.92 -0.77
C ILE A 118 6.83 1.66 -1.61
N VAL A 119 6.87 0.52 -0.95
CA VAL A 119 7.07 -0.79 -1.61
C VAL A 119 5.87 -1.68 -1.40
N HIS A 120 5.63 -2.55 -2.38
CA HIS A 120 4.68 -3.65 -2.29
C HIS A 120 5.40 -4.91 -1.85
N MET A 121 4.73 -5.65 -1.00
CA MET A 121 5.07 -7.00 -0.60
C MET A 121 3.83 -7.83 -0.95
N GLY A 122 3.91 -8.68 -1.99
CA GLY A 122 2.85 -9.61 -2.42
C GLY A 122 2.86 -10.96 -1.70
N SER A 123 1.72 -11.43 -1.17
CA SER A 123 1.64 -12.48 -0.12
C SER A 123 2.43 -13.79 -0.33
N GLY A 124 2.84 -14.10 -1.56
CA GLY A 124 3.58 -15.31 -1.93
C GLY A 124 2.68 -16.47 -2.35
N SER A 125 1.42 -16.48 -1.91
CA SER A 125 0.43 -17.49 -2.32
C SER A 125 -0.67 -16.94 -3.22
N GLY A 126 -0.95 -15.63 -3.15
CA GLY A 126 -1.91 -14.94 -4.01
C GLY A 126 -1.17 -14.07 -5.03
N SER A 127 -0.62 -12.96 -4.55
CA SER A 127 0.26 -12.08 -5.33
C SER A 127 1.73 -12.41 -5.13
N LEU A 128 2.51 -12.35 -6.22
CA LEU A 128 3.97 -12.38 -6.18
C LEU A 128 4.60 -11.00 -6.39
N LEU A 129 3.79 -9.96 -6.60
CA LEU A 129 4.24 -8.60 -6.86
C LEU A 129 5.13 -8.11 -5.72
N SER A 130 6.37 -7.75 -6.01
CA SER A 130 7.33 -7.20 -5.05
C SER A 130 8.16 -6.13 -5.74
N CYS A 131 7.73 -4.88 -5.58
CA CYS A 131 8.35 -3.75 -6.25
C CYS A 131 8.22 -2.46 -5.45
N VAL A 132 8.87 -1.40 -5.92
CA VAL A 132 8.57 -0.03 -5.53
C VAL A 132 7.24 0.39 -6.16
N LEU A 133 6.23 0.62 -5.32
CA LEU A 133 4.94 1.18 -5.76
C LEU A 133 5.07 2.66 -6.10
N ALA A 134 5.84 3.41 -5.31
CA ALA A 134 6.01 4.85 -5.52
C ALA A 134 7.31 5.36 -4.89
N ASP A 135 7.89 6.37 -5.54
CA ASP A 135 9.09 7.06 -5.05
C ASP A 135 8.82 8.00 -3.87
N ASN A 136 7.57 8.38 -3.64
CA ASN A 136 7.15 9.27 -2.57
C ASN A 136 5.68 9.01 -2.19
N MET A 137 5.26 9.55 -1.05
CA MET A 137 3.93 9.29 -0.50
C MET A 137 2.82 9.94 -1.33
N VAL A 138 3.04 11.11 -1.95
CA VAL A 138 2.03 11.72 -2.83
C VAL A 138 1.71 10.79 -4.01
N ASP A 139 2.72 10.21 -4.63
CA ASP A 139 2.52 9.26 -5.73
C ASP A 139 1.85 7.98 -5.27
N PHE A 140 2.14 7.47 -4.07
CA PHE A 140 1.37 6.36 -3.50
C PHE A 140 -0.11 6.73 -3.29
N LEU A 141 -0.40 7.92 -2.78
CA LEU A 141 -1.78 8.41 -2.62
C LEU A 141 -2.49 8.57 -3.97
N ARG A 142 -1.78 9.04 -5.00
CA ARG A 142 -2.29 9.11 -6.37
C ARG A 142 -2.59 7.73 -6.94
N LEU A 143 -1.71 6.74 -6.70
CA LEU A 143 -1.89 5.36 -7.14
C LEU A 143 -3.19 4.75 -6.57
N ILE A 144 -3.39 4.82 -5.26
CA ILE A 144 -4.59 4.25 -4.63
C ILE A 144 -5.86 5.09 -4.90
N ALA A 145 -5.71 6.34 -5.35
CA ALA A 145 -6.82 7.17 -5.80
C ALA A 145 -7.29 6.82 -7.23
N ILE A 146 -6.52 6.07 -8.02
CA ILE A 146 -6.95 5.62 -9.36
C ILE A 146 -8.24 4.81 -9.26
N GLY A 147 -8.34 3.91 -8.26
CA GLY A 147 -9.54 3.14 -7.99
C GLY A 147 -9.55 1.72 -8.55
N TYR A 148 -8.38 1.07 -8.66
CA TYR A 148 -8.31 -0.39 -8.83
C TYR A 148 -9.02 -1.09 -7.67
N ASP A 149 -9.49 -2.33 -7.84
CA ASP A 149 -10.04 -3.10 -6.72
C ASP A 149 -9.00 -3.27 -5.59
N GLU A 150 -7.87 -3.88 -5.95
CA GLU A 150 -6.67 -4.06 -5.13
C GLU A 150 -5.44 -3.72 -5.96
N ILE A 151 -4.34 -3.31 -5.31
CA ILE A 151 -3.08 -2.93 -5.98
C ILE A 151 -2.02 -4.04 -5.97
N CYS A 152 -2.43 -5.29 -5.75
CA CYS A 152 -1.53 -6.45 -5.72
C CYS A 152 -1.53 -7.25 -7.04
N TRP A 153 -2.27 -6.81 -8.06
CA TRP A 153 -2.45 -7.48 -9.36
C TRP A 153 -1.81 -6.66 -10.49
N ASP A 154 -0.55 -6.96 -10.83
CA ASP A 154 0.23 -6.17 -11.79
C ASP A 154 -0.19 -6.37 -13.24
N GLU A 155 -0.88 -7.47 -13.56
CA GLU A 155 -1.50 -7.72 -14.86
C GLU A 155 -2.52 -6.64 -15.25
N CYS A 156 -3.10 -5.95 -14.27
CA CYS A 156 -4.09 -4.89 -14.45
C CYS A 156 -3.45 -3.49 -14.62
N PHE A 157 -2.17 -3.30 -14.27
CA PHE A 157 -1.57 -1.97 -14.16
C PHE A 157 -1.46 -1.20 -15.47
N ALA A 158 -1.45 -1.91 -16.61
CA ALA A 158 -1.40 -1.31 -17.93
C ALA A 158 -2.74 -0.68 -18.37
N TRP A 159 -3.81 -0.93 -17.63
CA TRP A 159 -5.16 -0.53 -18.00
C TRP A 159 -5.80 0.31 -16.90
N PRO A 160 -6.76 1.20 -17.24
CA PRO A 160 -7.58 1.86 -16.25
C PRO A 160 -8.41 0.83 -15.44
N PRO A 161 -8.89 1.19 -14.24
CA PRO A 161 -9.88 0.37 -13.55
C PRO A 161 -11.11 0.09 -14.43
N ASN A 162 -11.70 -1.10 -14.28
CA ASN A 162 -12.88 -1.57 -15.04
C ASN A 162 -12.68 -1.73 -16.55
N ASP A 163 -11.43 -1.66 -17.03
CA ASP A 163 -11.15 -2.04 -18.41
C ASP A 163 -11.44 -3.53 -18.63
N GLU A 164 -12.02 -3.88 -19.77
CA GLU A 164 -12.37 -5.26 -20.12
C GLU A 164 -11.17 -6.23 -20.16
N ARG A 165 -9.94 -5.69 -20.22
CA ARG A 165 -8.69 -6.46 -20.20
C ARG A 165 -8.12 -6.64 -18.79
N ALA A 166 -8.58 -5.86 -17.82
CA ALA A 166 -8.29 -6.08 -16.41
C ALA A 166 -9.21 -7.21 -15.93
N ASP A 167 -8.64 -8.28 -15.38
CA ASP A 167 -9.39 -9.44 -14.85
C ASP A 167 -10.07 -9.07 -13.52
N SER A 168 -10.98 -8.10 -13.57
CA SER A 168 -11.76 -7.65 -12.43
C SER A 168 -13.12 -8.32 -12.44
N TYR A 169 -13.46 -8.96 -11.33
CA TYR A 169 -14.75 -9.63 -11.15
C TYR A 169 -15.91 -8.66 -10.93
N GLU A 170 -15.61 -7.39 -10.63
CA GLU A 170 -16.58 -6.37 -10.23
C GLU A 170 -16.25 -5.02 -10.89
N TYR A 171 -17.28 -4.22 -11.15
CA TYR A 171 -17.10 -2.83 -11.55
C TYR A 171 -16.87 -1.96 -10.30
N ILE A 172 -15.68 -1.37 -10.19
CA ILE A 172 -15.28 -0.56 -9.06
C ILE A 172 -15.56 0.92 -9.33
N HIS A 173 -16.45 1.52 -8.54
CA HIS A 173 -16.67 2.96 -8.57
C HIS A 173 -15.56 3.68 -7.77
N PRO A 174 -14.93 4.71 -8.35
CA PRO A 174 -13.84 5.41 -7.70
C PRO A 174 -14.31 6.19 -6.47
N ASN A 175 -13.45 6.30 -5.45
CA ASN A 175 -13.71 7.14 -4.29
C ASN A 175 -13.49 8.62 -4.63
N LEU A 176 -14.53 9.28 -5.17
CA LEU A 176 -14.45 10.68 -5.61
C LEU A 176 -14.04 11.64 -4.49
N ALA A 177 -14.48 11.39 -3.25
CA ALA A 177 -14.10 12.21 -2.10
C ALA A 177 -12.60 12.13 -1.81
N PHE A 178 -12.02 10.94 -1.93
CA PHE A 178 -10.58 10.73 -1.77
C PHE A 178 -9.79 11.31 -2.94
N GLN A 179 -10.24 11.11 -4.19
CA GLN A 179 -9.62 11.71 -5.37
C GLN A 179 -9.52 13.23 -5.26
N LEU A 180 -10.64 13.89 -4.93
CA LEU A 180 -10.68 15.35 -4.74
C LEU A 180 -9.74 15.79 -3.62
N TRP A 181 -9.73 15.08 -2.49
CA TRP A 181 -8.82 15.39 -1.40
C TRP A 181 -7.35 15.28 -1.82
N VAL A 182 -6.94 14.23 -2.54
CA VAL A 182 -5.57 14.09 -3.04
C VAL A 182 -5.21 15.23 -4.00
N GLN A 183 -6.08 15.53 -4.96
CA GLN A 183 -5.85 16.58 -5.95
C GLN A 183 -5.73 17.97 -5.32
N ASP A 184 -6.66 18.34 -4.43
CA ASP A 184 -6.70 19.66 -3.80
C ASP A 184 -5.56 19.83 -2.78
N THR A 185 -5.28 18.79 -1.99
CA THR A 185 -4.29 18.85 -0.90
C THR A 185 -2.86 18.94 -1.43
N PHE A 186 -2.56 18.17 -2.49
CA PHE A 186 -1.20 18.05 -3.02
C PHE A 186 -1.01 18.76 -4.36
N ASN A 187 -2.03 19.47 -4.85
CA ASN A 187 -2.03 20.18 -6.13
C ASN A 187 -1.52 19.28 -7.27
N THR A 188 -2.17 18.13 -7.43
CA THR A 188 -1.76 17.07 -8.35
C THR A 188 -2.95 16.52 -9.17
N THR A 189 -2.68 15.57 -10.06
CA THR A 189 -3.70 14.85 -10.85
C THR A 189 -3.67 13.36 -10.54
N ILE A 190 -4.81 12.70 -10.63
CA ILE A 190 -4.87 11.24 -10.57
C ILE A 190 -4.50 10.70 -11.96
N PRO A 191 -3.50 9.80 -12.08
CA PRO A 191 -3.17 9.18 -13.36
C PRO A 191 -4.31 8.24 -13.82
N GLU A 192 -4.26 7.85 -15.08
CA GLU A 192 -5.23 6.90 -15.64
C GLU A 192 -4.85 5.46 -15.31
N THR A 193 -3.55 5.16 -15.24
CA THR A 193 -3.03 3.79 -15.01
C THR A 193 -1.94 3.75 -13.95
N ALA A 194 -1.78 2.59 -13.30
CA ALA A 194 -0.75 2.39 -12.29
C ALA A 194 0.67 2.50 -12.86
N LEU A 195 0.89 2.12 -14.13
CA LEU A 195 2.20 2.22 -14.79
C LEU A 195 2.71 3.66 -14.99
N GLU A 196 1.87 4.67 -14.82
CA GLU A 196 2.33 6.07 -14.78
C GLU A 196 3.09 6.41 -13.48
N ILE A 197 2.97 5.56 -12.45
CA ILE A 197 3.62 5.71 -11.15
C ILE A 197 4.60 4.56 -10.88
N ILE A 198 4.16 3.33 -11.08
CA ILE A 198 4.96 2.11 -10.85
C ILE A 198 5.88 1.89 -12.05
N LYS A 199 7.16 2.24 -11.87
CA LYS A 199 8.14 2.23 -12.97
C LYS A 199 8.54 0.83 -13.42
N HIS A 200 8.71 -0.08 -12.46
CA HIS A 200 9.22 -1.42 -12.69
C HIS A 200 8.42 -2.43 -11.84
N PRO A 201 7.17 -2.78 -12.22
CA PRO A 201 6.51 -3.92 -11.62
C PRO A 201 7.42 -5.16 -11.72
N SER A 202 7.49 -5.94 -10.66
CA SER A 202 8.39 -7.10 -10.58
C SER A 202 7.82 -8.15 -9.64
N SER A 203 8.13 -9.40 -9.90
CA SER A 203 7.72 -10.55 -9.12
C SER A 203 8.87 -11.06 -8.25
N MET A 204 8.54 -11.67 -7.11
CA MET A 204 9.51 -12.37 -6.26
C MET A 204 10.26 -13.49 -6.96
N ASP A 205 9.65 -14.06 -8.01
CA ASP A 205 10.20 -15.19 -8.77
C ASP A 205 10.99 -14.75 -10.01
N ASP A 206 11.11 -13.44 -10.25
CA ASP A 206 11.90 -12.93 -11.38
C ASP A 206 13.39 -13.28 -11.20
N GLU A 207 13.99 -13.88 -12.23
CA GLU A 207 15.42 -14.22 -12.24
C GLU A 207 16.31 -12.96 -12.16
N SER A 208 15.79 -11.83 -12.64
CA SER A 208 16.43 -10.52 -12.58
C SER A 208 15.37 -9.43 -12.64
N SER A 209 15.55 -8.33 -11.91
CA SER A 209 14.63 -7.19 -11.90
C SER A 209 15.38 -5.87 -12.02
N GLU A 210 14.76 -4.88 -12.66
CA GLU A 210 15.21 -3.47 -12.65
C GLU A 210 14.72 -2.72 -11.40
N ASP A 211 13.77 -3.29 -10.67
CA ASP A 211 13.19 -2.71 -9.47
C ASP A 211 14.16 -2.78 -8.29
N ALA A 212 14.34 -1.64 -7.61
CA ALA A 212 15.30 -1.52 -6.52
C ALA A 212 14.92 -2.37 -5.30
N PHE A 213 13.62 -2.52 -5.00
CA PHE A 213 13.17 -3.32 -3.88
C PHE A 213 13.34 -4.81 -4.19
N CYS A 214 12.94 -5.26 -5.38
CA CYS A 214 13.15 -6.64 -5.80
C CYS A 214 14.64 -7.03 -5.81
N GLN A 215 15.51 -6.16 -6.33
CA GLN A 215 16.97 -6.35 -6.26
C GLN A 215 17.49 -6.44 -4.82
N TRP A 216 16.94 -5.63 -3.90
CA TRP A 216 17.30 -5.70 -2.49
C TRP A 216 16.86 -7.03 -1.87
N LEU A 217 15.63 -7.50 -2.14
CA LEU A 217 15.14 -8.82 -1.72
C LEU A 217 16.05 -9.96 -2.20
N GLN A 218 16.47 -9.92 -3.46
CA GLN A 218 17.38 -10.92 -4.02
C GLN A 218 18.73 -10.93 -3.32
N LYS A 219 19.31 -9.75 -3.01
CA LYS A 219 20.60 -9.65 -2.31
C LYS A 219 20.55 -10.21 -0.89
N ILE A 220 19.45 -9.99 -0.17
CA ILE A 220 19.35 -10.41 1.22
C ILE A 220 18.82 -11.85 1.36
N ARG A 221 18.15 -12.43 0.37
CA ARG A 221 17.78 -13.87 0.44
C ARG A 221 18.97 -14.81 0.21
N LEU A 222 20.08 -14.31 -0.36
CA LEU A 222 21.37 -14.99 -0.50
C LEU A 222 22.18 -14.97 0.80
#